data_AF-A0A9P7YTA2-F1
#
_entry.id   AF-A0A9P7YTA2-F1
#
_cell.length_a   1.000
_cell.length_b   1.000
_cell.length_c   1.000
_cell.angle_alpha   90.00
_cell.angle_beta   90.00
_cell.angle_gamma   90.00
#
_symmetry.space_group_name_H-M   'P 1'
#
loop_
_entity.id
_entity.type
_entity.pdbx_description
1 polymer ?
#
loop_
_entity_poly.entity_id
_entity_poly.type
_entity_poly.pdbx_seq_one_letter_code
_entity_poly.pdbx_strand_id
1 'polypeptide(L)'
;MDSNPTNWSYDEFLFQSTDFGDDYYGSTANATPLDGSTAPSTPVSSESTLSTALIGVRFQQDNKRRRSPIDSESNALTRPRKTRKLKCPQNTAKVRERGACYPCFKNKKQCRDLADPTGACEHCLSQPSTFIPGLLRPLCWRPNIRSTEIFRRGPTIDFAASHRGNHKDAVSGKQASWKHFATSRSKKEPSISVELSQNWTSNTMKIQLDRYQPRSTDKQFYSWYEDDVEHIYNTPAYGISNSDMSSSAMEEFLGQNFDEYISEHLRNASEITRQTFKIAREYKTLPLVGRALKLWVGCRFIEEPWSIVGVETLGMARDENPNSPYYDRIPVPPIVDLQIDLIAINDILQPEMKKILNQVKKMLESKHSWNNWFEIYLSHFILLHNVELTMAHDAWFVKRNNLKTKYSNKNLVDTIMQGATTLLTCFHYAHQGYTPFTNPRLEETQSWTTRQADYLGDMRRLLGTVHGDYTQDPARELFWTGQLHKPDWRPVVLVS
;
A
#
# COMPACT_ATOMS: atom_id res chain seq x y z
N MET A 1 34.27 -29.89 33.91
CA MET A 1 34.98 -30.63 32.86
C MET A 1 33.97 -31.28 31.93
N ASP A 2 33.47 -30.69 30.87
CA ASP A 2 33.42 -29.29 30.45
C ASP A 2 32.18 -29.11 29.58
N SER A 3 31.62 -27.93 29.74
CA SER A 3 30.45 -27.32 29.13
C SER A 3 30.63 -27.00 27.65
N ASN A 4 29.54 -27.11 26.88
CA ASN A 4 29.27 -26.21 25.76
C ASN A 4 27.74 -26.04 25.61
N PRO A 5 27.16 -24.89 26.00
CA PRO A 5 25.78 -24.57 25.73
C PRO A 5 25.67 -23.90 24.36
N THR A 6 24.85 -24.46 23.46
CA THR A 6 24.43 -23.78 22.24
C THR A 6 23.51 -22.62 22.61
N ASN A 7 24.10 -21.44 22.65
CA ASN A 7 23.47 -20.15 22.86
C ASN A 7 22.64 -19.82 21.61
N TRP A 8 21.32 -19.99 21.67
CA TRP A 8 20.40 -19.43 20.68
C TRP A 8 20.11 -17.99 21.12
N SER A 9 20.84 -17.05 20.53
CA SER A 9 20.56 -15.62 20.65
C SER A 9 19.24 -15.34 19.94
N TYR A 10 18.22 -14.95 20.70
CA TYR A 10 17.00 -14.35 20.16
C TYR A 10 17.35 -12.95 19.67
N ASP A 11 17.64 -12.82 18.38
CA ASP A 11 17.75 -11.53 17.73
C ASP A 11 16.38 -10.84 17.68
N GLU A 12 16.41 -9.53 17.92
CA GLU A 12 15.27 -8.60 17.88
C GLU A 12 14.26 -8.95 16.77
N PHE A 13 12.98 -9.02 17.15
CA PHE A 13 11.83 -9.09 16.25
C PHE A 13 11.78 -7.86 15.32
N LEU A 14 12.58 -7.93 14.25
CA LEU A 14 12.62 -7.02 13.12
C LEU A 14 11.98 -7.76 11.95
N PHE A 15 11.07 -7.09 11.21
CA PHE A 15 10.61 -7.58 9.91
C PHE A 15 11.80 -7.59 8.94
N GLN A 16 12.49 -8.72 8.81
CA GLN A 16 13.62 -8.88 7.88
C GLN A 16 13.15 -9.68 6.66
N SER A 17 13.43 -9.17 5.44
CA SER A 17 13.18 -9.93 4.20
C SER A 17 14.11 -11.13 4.04
N THR A 18 15.13 -11.24 4.89
CA THR A 18 16.17 -12.28 4.87
C THR A 18 15.82 -13.54 5.67
N ASP A 19 14.77 -13.54 6.49
CA ASP A 19 14.39 -14.70 7.34
C ASP A 19 13.61 -15.80 6.58
N PHE A 20 13.62 -15.73 5.24
CA PHE A 20 12.94 -16.68 4.37
C PHE A 20 13.93 -17.34 3.41
N GLY A 21 14.68 -18.30 3.94
CA GLY A 21 15.33 -19.33 3.14
C GLY A 21 16.70 -19.71 3.66
N ASP A 22 16.75 -20.74 4.49
CA ASP A 22 17.84 -21.71 4.50
C ASP A 22 17.37 -22.95 5.26
N ASP A 23 16.53 -23.75 4.59
CA ASP A 23 16.33 -25.17 4.91
C ASP A 23 15.73 -25.82 3.67
N TYR A 24 16.53 -25.95 2.62
CA TYR A 24 16.54 -27.08 1.68
C TYR A 24 17.65 -26.85 0.65
N TYR A 25 18.58 -27.80 0.59
CA TYR A 25 19.81 -27.87 -0.24
C TYR A 25 21.05 -27.17 0.30
N GLY A 26 21.85 -27.93 1.05
CA GLY A 26 23.23 -27.57 1.33
C GLY A 26 24.13 -27.70 0.10
N SER A 27 25.08 -26.78 -0.03
CA SER A 27 26.44 -27.11 -0.45
C SER A 27 27.42 -25.99 -0.06
N THR A 28 28.54 -26.43 0.47
CA THR A 28 29.68 -25.71 1.05
C THR A 28 30.50 -24.87 0.06
N ALA A 29 31.03 -23.72 0.49
CA ALA A 29 32.43 -23.32 0.28
C ALA A 29 32.83 -21.98 0.96
N ASN A 30 33.64 -22.09 2.02
CA ASN A 30 34.90 -21.39 2.32
C ASN A 30 35.11 -19.87 2.02
N ALA A 31 35.23 -19.13 3.14
CA ALA A 31 36.49 -18.54 3.66
C ALA A 31 36.98 -17.13 3.22
N THR A 32 36.78 -16.18 4.16
CA THR A 32 37.75 -15.20 4.75
C THR A 32 38.19 -13.91 4.01
N PRO A 33 38.65 -12.86 4.76
CA PRO A 33 38.11 -11.49 4.66
C PRO A 33 39.22 -10.48 4.29
N LEU A 34 38.90 -9.18 4.25
CA LEU A 34 39.91 -8.14 4.50
C LEU A 34 39.29 -6.77 4.86
N ASP A 35 39.92 -6.19 5.88
CA ASP A 35 39.72 -4.90 6.53
C ASP A 35 39.80 -3.67 5.61
N GLY A 36 39.35 -2.51 6.11
CA GLY A 36 39.78 -1.23 5.56
C GLY A 36 39.01 0.02 5.97
N SER A 37 39.08 0.38 7.25
CA SER A 37 38.68 1.69 7.80
C SER A 37 39.43 2.86 7.14
N THR A 38 38.75 3.95 6.74
CA THR A 38 39.16 5.35 7.01
C THR A 38 38.18 6.40 6.44
N ALA A 39 37.50 7.13 7.34
CA ALA A 39 37.27 8.58 7.21
C ALA A 39 38.59 9.31 7.62
N PRO A 40 38.75 10.66 7.62
CA PRO A 40 37.75 11.74 7.46
C PRO A 40 38.23 12.92 6.59
N SER A 41 37.38 13.92 6.36
CA SER A 41 37.59 15.34 6.77
C SER A 41 36.77 16.36 5.95
N THR A 42 36.11 17.22 6.71
CA THR A 42 35.49 18.51 6.35
C THR A 42 36.57 19.57 6.05
N PRO A 43 36.21 20.65 5.31
CA PRO A 43 36.23 21.97 5.96
C PRO A 43 35.08 22.93 5.57
N VAL A 44 34.50 23.52 6.62
CA VAL A 44 34.13 24.92 6.93
C VAL A 44 34.07 26.03 5.84
N SER A 45 33.01 26.85 5.98
CA SER A 45 32.78 28.28 5.60
C SER A 45 32.45 28.61 4.13
N SER A 46 31.58 29.57 3.77
CA SER A 46 31.10 30.80 4.41
C SER A 46 29.80 31.31 3.74
N GLU A 47 29.03 32.09 4.49
CA GLU A 47 27.87 32.89 4.07
C GLU A 47 28.16 33.86 2.91
N SER A 48 27.16 34.10 2.05
CA SER A 48 26.80 35.47 1.66
C SER A 48 25.37 35.57 1.11
N THR A 49 24.74 36.62 1.59
CA THR A 49 23.40 37.17 1.36
C THR A 49 23.13 37.53 -0.10
N LEU A 50 21.89 37.33 -0.56
CA LEU A 50 21.29 38.18 -1.59
C LEU A 50 19.76 38.23 -1.48
N SER A 51 19.29 39.47 -1.39
CA SER A 51 17.92 39.95 -1.24
C SER A 51 17.11 39.76 -2.52
N THR A 52 15.83 39.37 -2.44
CA THR A 52 14.88 39.60 -3.55
C THR A 52 13.44 39.80 -3.06
N ALA A 53 13.02 41.07 -3.18
CA ALA A 53 11.70 41.62 -3.49
C ALA A 53 10.43 40.77 -3.30
N LEU A 54 9.57 41.27 -2.41
CA LEU A 54 8.15 40.98 -2.28
C LEU A 54 7.37 41.47 -3.53
N ILE A 55 6.68 40.56 -4.22
CA ILE A 55 5.65 40.89 -5.21
C ILE A 55 4.30 40.44 -4.65
N GLY A 56 3.46 41.44 -4.33
CA GLY A 56 2.08 41.23 -3.90
C GLY A 56 1.18 40.82 -5.05
N VAL A 57 0.38 39.77 -4.82
CA VAL A 57 -0.66 39.33 -5.75
C VAL A 57 -1.99 39.99 -5.35
N ARG A 58 -2.46 40.89 -6.22
CA ARG A 58 -3.80 41.49 -6.16
C ARG A 58 -4.87 40.44 -6.47
N PHE A 59 -5.83 40.30 -5.56
CA PHE A 59 -7.15 39.73 -5.84
C PHE A 59 -7.96 40.70 -6.71
N GLN A 60 -8.44 40.25 -7.87
CA GLN A 60 -9.53 40.90 -8.59
C GLN A 60 -10.81 40.08 -8.39
N GLN A 61 -11.69 40.62 -7.55
CA GLN A 61 -13.11 40.29 -7.52
C GLN A 61 -13.81 41.09 -8.61
N ASP A 62 -14.40 40.42 -9.60
CA ASP A 62 -15.32 41.08 -10.53
C ASP A 62 -16.77 40.83 -10.12
N ASN A 63 -17.38 41.92 -9.66
CA ASN A 63 -18.81 42.10 -9.41
C ASN A 63 -19.59 42.14 -10.73
N LYS A 64 -20.59 41.25 -10.92
CA LYS A 64 -21.74 41.55 -11.80
C LYS A 64 -23.08 41.15 -11.18
N ARG A 65 -23.66 42.17 -10.53
CA ARG A 65 -25.06 42.54 -10.29
C ARG A 65 -26.17 41.56 -10.74
N ARG A 66 -26.99 41.19 -9.75
CA ARG A 66 -28.41 40.80 -9.88
C ARG A 66 -29.22 41.89 -10.62
N ARG A 67 -30.01 41.48 -11.60
CA ARG A 67 -31.27 42.14 -11.99
C ARG A 67 -32.31 41.06 -12.30
N SER A 68 -33.46 41.18 -11.66
CA SER A 68 -34.69 40.41 -11.96
C SER A 68 -35.67 41.34 -12.72
N PRO A 69 -36.88 40.89 -13.13
CA PRO A 69 -37.23 40.67 -14.53
C PRO A 69 -38.34 41.61 -15.02
N ILE A 70 -38.38 41.93 -16.31
CA ILE A 70 -39.58 42.48 -16.98
C ILE A 70 -39.71 41.83 -18.36
N ASP A 71 -40.96 41.51 -18.67
CA ASP A 71 -41.50 40.67 -19.73
C ASP A 71 -41.06 41.00 -21.16
N SER A 72 -40.91 39.95 -21.97
CA SER A 72 -41.12 39.99 -23.42
C SER A 72 -41.39 38.58 -23.92
N GLU A 73 -42.62 38.38 -24.41
CA GLU A 73 -43.13 37.12 -24.92
C GLU A 73 -42.47 36.66 -26.23
N SER A 74 -42.46 35.32 -26.35
CA SER A 74 -42.70 34.54 -27.57
C SER A 74 -41.53 34.27 -28.54
N ASN A 75 -41.51 33.00 -28.95
CA ASN A 75 -40.78 32.40 -30.08
C ASN A 75 -39.33 31.94 -29.86
N ALA A 76 -39.11 31.12 -28.82
CA ALA A 76 -38.04 30.13 -28.88
C ALA A 76 -38.58 28.80 -29.44
N LEU A 77 -38.36 28.56 -30.73
CA LEU A 77 -38.58 27.26 -31.37
C LEU A 77 -37.85 26.17 -30.58
N THR A 78 -38.60 25.37 -29.84
CA THR A 78 -38.09 24.17 -29.17
C THR A 78 -37.70 23.17 -30.26
N ARG A 79 -36.43 23.18 -30.66
CA ARG A 79 -35.88 22.11 -31.50
C ARG A 79 -35.97 20.81 -30.70
N PRO A 80 -36.71 19.78 -31.15
CA PRO A 80 -36.76 18.51 -30.46
C PRO A 80 -35.34 17.95 -30.39
N ARG A 81 -34.89 17.64 -29.16
CA ARG A 81 -33.60 17.01 -28.90
C ARG A 81 -33.64 15.67 -29.64
N LYS A 82 -32.94 15.54 -30.77
CA LYS A 82 -32.81 14.28 -31.52
C LYS A 82 -32.26 13.22 -30.57
N THR A 83 -33.15 12.42 -29.98
CA THR A 83 -32.79 11.22 -29.24
C THR A 83 -32.29 10.22 -30.28
N ARG A 84 -30.96 10.20 -30.46
CA ARG A 84 -30.31 9.24 -31.35
C ARG A 84 -30.63 7.83 -30.81
N LYS A 85 -31.55 7.10 -31.46
CA LYS A 85 -31.85 5.71 -31.11
C LYS A 85 -30.53 4.92 -31.13
N LEU A 86 -30.17 4.33 -29.99
CA LEU A 86 -28.98 3.50 -29.87
C LEU A 86 -29.17 2.24 -30.73
N LYS A 87 -28.20 1.93 -31.61
CA LYS A 87 -28.25 0.75 -32.48
C LYS A 87 -28.37 -0.58 -31.71
N CYS A 88 -27.81 -0.65 -30.50
CA CYS A 88 -27.95 -1.81 -29.62
C CYS A 88 -28.01 -1.34 -28.15
N PRO A 89 -29.20 -1.00 -27.62
CA PRO A 89 -29.37 -0.40 -26.29
C PRO A 89 -28.87 -1.30 -25.17
N GLN A 90 -29.13 -2.61 -25.25
CA GLN A 90 -28.74 -3.60 -24.24
C GLN A 90 -27.23 -3.76 -24.12
N ASN A 91 -26.52 -3.90 -25.25
CA ASN A 91 -25.05 -3.99 -25.24
C ASN A 91 -24.43 -2.66 -24.78
N THR A 92 -25.01 -1.53 -25.20
CA THR A 92 -24.56 -0.20 -24.73
C THR A 92 -24.76 -0.02 -23.23
N ALA A 93 -25.85 -0.54 -22.65
CA ALA A 93 -26.09 -0.52 -21.21
C ALA A 93 -25.07 -1.39 -20.45
N LYS A 94 -24.85 -2.64 -20.90
CA LYS A 94 -23.85 -3.55 -20.31
C LYS A 94 -22.43 -2.98 -20.35
N VAL A 95 -22.05 -2.33 -21.46
CA VAL A 95 -20.74 -1.68 -21.61
C VAL A 95 -20.64 -0.39 -20.79
N ARG A 96 -21.75 0.31 -20.52
CA ARG A 96 -21.76 1.47 -19.60
C ARG A 96 -21.61 1.05 -18.14
N GLU A 97 -22.16 -0.10 -17.78
CA GLU A 97 -22.02 -0.69 -16.45
C GLU A 97 -20.59 -1.19 -16.21
N ARG A 98 -20.01 -1.93 -17.16
CA ARG A 98 -18.68 -2.54 -17.03
C ARG A 98 -17.50 -1.68 -17.48
N GLY A 99 -17.77 -0.66 -18.31
CA GLY A 99 -16.75 0.11 -19.00
C GLY A 99 -16.32 -0.51 -20.34
N ALA A 100 -15.91 0.35 -21.28
CA ALA A 100 -15.26 -0.08 -22.52
C ALA A 100 -13.84 -0.58 -22.22
N CYS A 101 -13.34 -1.55 -22.99
CA CYS A 101 -11.94 -1.95 -22.90
C CYS A 101 -11.01 -0.78 -23.28
N TYR A 102 -9.81 -0.77 -22.71
CA TYR A 102 -8.83 0.30 -22.88
C TYR A 102 -8.54 0.61 -24.37
N PRO A 103 -8.32 -0.38 -25.27
CA PRO A 103 -8.15 -0.09 -26.70
C PRO A 103 -9.36 0.59 -27.34
N CYS A 104 -10.57 0.12 -27.05
CA CYS A 104 -11.79 0.72 -27.60
C CYS A 104 -12.06 2.12 -27.05
N PHE A 105 -11.80 2.33 -25.75
CA PHE A 105 -11.88 3.64 -25.13
C PHE A 105 -10.90 4.64 -25.76
N LYS A 106 -9.62 4.28 -25.85
CA LYS A 106 -8.54 5.11 -26.42
C LYS A 106 -8.84 5.48 -27.88
N ASN A 107 -9.30 4.52 -28.67
CA ASN A 107 -9.57 4.71 -30.10
C ASN A 107 -11.00 5.26 -30.38
N LYS A 108 -11.79 5.54 -29.34
CA LYS A 108 -13.21 5.97 -29.42
C LYS A 108 -14.06 5.04 -30.29
N LYS A 109 -13.78 3.74 -30.22
CA LYS A 109 -14.50 2.68 -30.95
C LYS A 109 -15.60 2.08 -30.08
N GLN A 110 -16.62 1.52 -30.72
CA GLN A 110 -17.68 0.83 -30.00
C GLN A 110 -17.13 -0.50 -29.45
N CYS A 111 -17.03 -0.60 -28.13
CA CYS A 111 -16.73 -1.87 -27.47
C CYS A 111 -18.01 -2.72 -27.44
N ARG A 112 -17.96 -3.95 -27.97
CA ARG A 112 -19.09 -4.89 -28.00
C ARG A 112 -18.66 -6.22 -27.45
N ASP A 113 -19.31 -6.62 -26.36
CA ASP A 113 -19.10 -7.95 -25.78
C ASP A 113 -19.66 -9.04 -26.68
N LEU A 114 -18.93 -10.15 -26.74
CA LEU A 114 -19.41 -11.42 -27.28
C LEU A 114 -20.15 -12.20 -26.17
N ALA A 115 -20.44 -13.48 -26.43
CA ALA A 115 -21.14 -14.35 -25.48
C ALA A 115 -20.41 -14.45 -24.13
N ASP A 116 -19.07 -14.51 -24.17
CA ASP A 116 -18.23 -14.40 -22.98
C ASP A 116 -17.94 -12.92 -22.66
N PRO A 117 -18.46 -12.39 -21.54
CA PRO A 117 -18.22 -11.00 -21.14
C PRO A 117 -16.82 -10.73 -20.57
N THR A 118 -16.11 -11.78 -20.18
CA THR A 118 -14.72 -11.72 -19.67
C THR A 118 -13.70 -11.84 -20.79
N GLY A 119 -14.12 -12.39 -21.94
CA GLY A 119 -13.32 -12.53 -23.15
C GLY A 119 -13.15 -11.23 -23.95
N ALA A 120 -12.46 -11.34 -25.08
CA ALA A 120 -12.18 -10.20 -25.92
C ALA A 120 -13.43 -9.70 -26.68
N CYS A 121 -13.56 -8.37 -26.75
CA CYS A 121 -14.65 -7.72 -27.46
C CYS A 121 -14.50 -7.90 -28.99
N GLU A 122 -15.63 -7.85 -29.69
CA GLU A 122 -15.73 -8.04 -31.15
C GLU A 122 -14.70 -7.20 -31.91
N HIS A 123 -14.56 -5.91 -31.55
CA HIS A 123 -13.63 -5.00 -32.21
C HIS A 123 -12.17 -5.43 -32.02
N CYS A 124 -11.77 -5.80 -30.81
CA CYS A 124 -10.40 -6.21 -30.53
C CYS A 124 -10.03 -7.55 -31.17
N LEU A 125 -11.01 -8.45 -31.36
CA LEU A 125 -10.81 -9.69 -32.10
C LEU A 125 -10.71 -9.47 -33.61
N SER A 126 -11.42 -8.46 -34.15
CA SER A 126 -11.44 -8.15 -35.58
C SER A 126 -10.21 -7.35 -36.08
N GLN A 127 -9.38 -6.83 -35.19
CA GLN A 127 -8.19 -6.08 -35.58
C GLN A 127 -7.08 -7.06 -35.96
N PRO A 128 -6.38 -6.85 -37.10
CA PRO A 128 -5.14 -7.59 -37.35
C PRO A 128 -4.21 -7.32 -36.16
N SER A 129 -3.57 -8.37 -35.63
CA SER A 129 -2.64 -8.23 -34.52
C SER A 129 -1.56 -7.23 -34.92
N THR A 130 -1.65 -5.99 -34.45
CA THR A 130 -0.48 -5.12 -34.41
C THR A 130 0.48 -5.79 -33.45
N PHE A 131 1.42 -6.53 -34.03
CA PHE A 131 2.47 -7.21 -33.32
C PHE A 131 3.29 -6.15 -32.59
N ILE A 132 3.03 -6.00 -31.29
CA ILE A 132 3.99 -5.42 -30.37
C ILE A 132 4.88 -6.61 -29.99
N PRO A 133 6.20 -6.59 -30.28
CA PRO A 133 7.09 -7.68 -29.91
C PRO A 133 6.89 -8.05 -28.43
N GLY A 134 6.59 -9.33 -28.15
CA GLY A 134 6.27 -9.82 -26.80
C GLY A 134 4.78 -10.04 -26.50
N LEU A 135 3.84 -9.43 -27.25
CA LEU A 135 2.40 -9.57 -27.06
C LEU A 135 1.78 -10.70 -27.90
N LEU A 136 1.14 -11.67 -27.26
CA LEU A 136 0.09 -12.46 -27.89
C LEU A 136 -1.26 -11.72 -27.74
N ARG A 137 -1.69 -11.05 -28.83
CA ARG A 137 -2.96 -10.34 -29.05
C ARG A 137 -3.09 -8.93 -28.42
N PRO A 138 -3.79 -8.00 -29.08
CA PRO A 138 -4.21 -6.75 -28.44
C PRO A 138 -5.19 -7.11 -27.33
N LEU A 139 -4.74 -7.05 -26.07
CA LEU A 139 -5.57 -7.39 -24.92
C LEU A 139 -6.79 -6.48 -24.94
N CYS A 140 -7.95 -7.06 -25.24
CA CYS A 140 -9.22 -6.44 -24.94
C CYS A 140 -9.38 -6.40 -23.43
N TRP A 141 -8.74 -5.40 -22.84
CA TRP A 141 -8.57 -5.34 -21.41
C TRP A 141 -9.41 -4.24 -20.80
N ARG A 142 -10.12 -4.56 -19.72
CA ARG A 142 -10.95 -3.63 -18.95
C ARG A 142 -10.38 -3.48 -17.55
N PRO A 143 -9.34 -2.64 -17.35
CA PRO A 143 -8.88 -2.34 -16.00
C PRO A 143 -10.01 -1.66 -15.24
N ASN A 144 -10.45 -2.27 -14.13
CA ASN A 144 -11.08 -1.50 -13.08
C ASN A 144 -10.03 -1.02 -12.09
N ILE A 145 -9.16 -0.10 -12.54
CA ILE A 145 -8.13 0.48 -11.67
C ILE A 145 -8.74 1.12 -10.41
N ARG A 146 -9.99 1.59 -10.47
CA ARG A 146 -10.68 2.21 -9.33
C ARG A 146 -11.09 1.23 -8.24
N SER A 147 -11.16 -0.06 -8.54
CA SER A 147 -11.46 -1.12 -7.58
C SER A 147 -10.24 -1.99 -7.26
N THR A 148 -9.04 -1.50 -7.59
CA THR A 148 -7.80 -2.21 -7.25
C THR A 148 -7.58 -2.15 -5.74
N GLU A 149 -7.31 -3.30 -5.14
CA GLU A 149 -6.95 -3.42 -3.72
C GLU A 149 -5.50 -3.88 -3.65
N ILE A 150 -4.70 -3.30 -2.76
CA ILE A 150 -3.24 -3.57 -2.65
C ILE A 150 -2.74 -3.58 -1.20
N PHE A 151 -3.65 -3.57 -0.23
CA PHE A 151 -3.32 -3.56 1.18
C PHE A 151 -4.38 -4.36 1.97
N ARG A 152 -4.04 -4.76 3.19
CA ARG A 152 -4.89 -5.59 4.05
C ARG A 152 -6.14 -4.84 4.56
N ARG A 153 -7.25 -5.56 4.78
CA ARG A 153 -8.51 -5.00 5.32
C ARG A 153 -8.74 -5.30 6.81
N GLY A 154 -7.68 -5.66 7.52
CA GLY A 154 -7.76 -6.16 8.90
C GLY A 154 -7.98 -7.68 8.95
N PRO A 155 -8.07 -8.26 10.15
CA PRO A 155 -8.21 -9.71 10.33
C PRO A 155 -9.54 -10.22 9.77
N THR A 156 -9.57 -11.49 9.33
CA THR A 156 -10.83 -12.18 9.04
C THR A 156 -11.65 -12.33 10.32
N ILE A 157 -12.95 -12.62 10.18
CA ILE A 157 -13.84 -12.76 11.34
C ILE A 157 -13.36 -13.82 12.35
N ASP A 158 -12.67 -14.86 11.86
CA ASP A 158 -12.13 -15.95 12.67
C ASP A 158 -10.93 -15.52 13.52
N PHE A 159 -10.18 -14.50 13.06
CA PHE A 159 -9.03 -13.94 13.78
C PHE A 159 -9.33 -12.56 14.40
N ALA A 160 -10.53 -12.02 14.20
CA ALA A 160 -10.91 -10.73 14.72
C ALA A 160 -11.00 -10.75 16.24
N ALA A 161 -10.35 -9.79 16.91
CA ALA A 161 -10.44 -9.66 18.36
C ALA A 161 -11.86 -9.36 18.87
N SER A 162 -12.80 -9.01 18.00
CA SER A 162 -14.20 -8.86 18.36
C SER A 162 -15.12 -8.92 17.15
N HIS A 163 -16.35 -9.39 17.38
CA HIS A 163 -17.43 -9.41 16.38
C HIS A 163 -18.39 -8.22 16.51
N ARG A 164 -18.09 -7.24 17.36
CA ARG A 164 -18.87 -6.00 17.43
C ARG A 164 -18.83 -5.30 16.07
N GLY A 165 -19.99 -4.83 15.61
CA GLY A 165 -20.12 -4.24 14.28
C GLY A 165 -20.18 -5.22 13.10
N ASN A 166 -20.01 -6.54 13.31
CA ASN A 166 -20.04 -7.55 12.24
C ASN A 166 -21.40 -8.25 12.04
N HIS A 167 -22.34 -8.14 12.98
CA HIS A 167 -23.36 -9.18 13.12
C HIS A 167 -24.70 -9.01 12.39
N LYS A 168 -24.98 -7.90 11.68
CA LYS A 168 -26.26 -7.75 10.93
C LYS A 168 -26.20 -6.97 9.60
N ASP A 169 -25.15 -6.19 9.35
CA ASP A 169 -25.02 -5.35 8.13
C ASP A 169 -23.89 -5.79 7.18
N ALA A 170 -23.30 -6.97 7.41
CA ALA A 170 -22.23 -7.55 6.59
C ALA A 170 -22.77 -8.04 5.22
N VAL A 171 -23.17 -7.09 4.37
CA VAL A 171 -23.21 -7.32 2.92
C VAL A 171 -21.77 -7.50 2.47
N SER A 172 -21.49 -8.53 1.65
CA SER A 172 -20.18 -8.77 1.05
C SER A 172 -19.56 -7.45 0.56
N GLY A 173 -18.39 -7.09 1.12
CA GLY A 173 -17.64 -5.89 0.76
C GLY A 173 -17.85 -4.66 1.65
N LYS A 174 -18.74 -4.67 2.66
CA LYS A 174 -18.81 -3.61 3.69
C LYS A 174 -18.06 -4.02 4.95
N GLN A 175 -17.02 -3.24 5.29
CA GLN A 175 -16.22 -3.40 6.50
C GLN A 175 -17.02 -2.96 7.74
N ALA A 176 -16.78 -3.60 8.88
CA ALA A 176 -17.35 -3.20 10.17
C ALA A 176 -17.09 -1.71 10.42
N SER A 177 -18.14 -0.94 10.72
CA SER A 177 -17.90 0.43 11.19
C SER A 177 -17.44 0.37 12.64
N TRP A 178 -16.21 0.81 12.88
CA TRP A 178 -15.64 0.95 14.22
C TRP A 178 -16.53 1.78 15.17
N LYS A 179 -17.34 2.70 14.65
CA LYS A 179 -18.31 3.49 15.43
C LYS A 179 -19.33 2.63 16.20
N HIS A 180 -19.50 1.36 15.85
CA HIS A 180 -20.34 0.40 16.58
C HIS A 180 -19.68 -0.26 17.79
N PHE A 181 -18.37 -0.14 17.91
CA PHE A 181 -17.64 -0.54 19.11
C PHE A 181 -17.60 0.58 20.15
N ALA A 182 -18.63 1.42 20.23
CA ALA A 182 -18.78 2.34 21.34
C ALA A 182 -18.60 1.56 22.65
N THR A 183 -17.44 1.76 23.28
CA THR A 183 -17.14 1.29 24.62
C THR A 183 -18.15 2.04 25.47
N SER A 184 -19.15 1.32 26.01
CA SER A 184 -20.05 1.97 26.96
C SER A 184 -19.18 2.34 28.14
N ARG A 185 -18.82 3.63 28.22
CA ARG A 185 -17.90 4.15 29.23
C ARG A 185 -18.40 3.70 30.59
N SER A 186 -17.55 3.01 31.34
CA SER A 186 -17.81 2.83 32.76
C SER A 186 -17.86 4.22 33.39
N LYS A 187 -19.05 4.70 33.80
CA LYS A 187 -19.25 6.04 34.38
C LYS A 187 -18.37 6.32 35.60
N LYS A 188 -17.73 5.29 36.16
CA LYS A 188 -16.95 5.34 37.40
C LYS A 188 -15.46 5.60 37.18
N GLU A 189 -14.93 5.44 35.97
CA GLU A 189 -13.48 5.56 35.73
C GLU A 189 -13.15 6.68 34.72
N PRO A 190 -12.09 7.48 35.00
CA PRO A 190 -11.58 8.46 34.04
C PRO A 190 -10.88 7.78 32.87
N SER A 191 -10.81 8.47 31.74
CA SER A 191 -9.99 8.04 30.61
C SER A 191 -8.51 8.07 30.98
N ILE A 192 -7.78 7.08 30.51
CA ILE A 192 -6.36 6.87 30.80
C ILE A 192 -5.56 7.12 29.52
N SER A 193 -4.43 7.82 29.63
CA SER A 193 -3.52 8.04 28.51
C SER A 193 -2.37 7.03 28.55
N VAL A 194 -2.15 6.32 27.46
CA VAL A 194 -1.01 5.39 27.30
C VAL A 194 -0.07 5.87 26.20
N GLU A 195 1.21 5.51 26.33
CA GLU A 195 2.25 5.76 25.33
C GLU A 195 2.60 4.46 24.63
N LEU A 196 2.47 4.46 23.32
CA LEU A 196 2.63 3.28 22.48
C LEU A 196 3.83 3.41 21.55
N SER A 197 4.50 2.29 21.30
CA SER A 197 5.60 2.17 20.34
C SER A 197 5.53 0.85 19.58
N GLN A 198 6.05 0.86 18.36
CA GLN A 198 6.36 -0.35 17.57
C GLN A 198 7.87 -0.60 17.49
N ASN A 199 8.68 0.18 18.22
CA ASN A 199 10.14 0.12 18.26
C ASN A 199 10.87 0.36 16.92
N TRP A 200 10.17 0.93 15.93
CA TRP A 200 10.75 1.36 14.66
C TRP A 200 11.27 2.80 14.66
N THR A 201 10.80 3.61 15.60
CA THR A 201 11.14 5.03 15.69
C THR A 201 11.37 5.44 17.13
N SER A 202 12.14 6.51 17.34
CA SER A 202 12.37 7.05 18.69
C SER A 202 11.11 7.68 19.33
N ASN A 203 10.10 8.03 18.53
CA ASN A 203 8.88 8.66 19.03
C ASN A 203 7.84 7.63 19.48
N THR A 204 6.95 8.08 20.38
CA THR A 204 5.82 7.29 20.89
C THR A 204 4.48 7.93 20.52
N MET A 205 3.45 7.13 20.25
CA MET A 205 2.10 7.60 20.02
C MET A 205 1.30 7.64 21.34
N LYS A 206 0.65 8.77 21.62
CA LYS A 206 -0.24 8.93 22.79
C LYS A 206 -1.69 8.67 22.40
N ILE A 207 -2.36 7.74 23.07
CA ILE A 207 -3.78 7.49 22.89
C ILE A 207 -4.53 7.44 24.22
N GLN A 208 -5.80 7.84 24.19
CA GLN A 208 -6.69 7.77 25.35
C GLN A 208 -7.56 6.52 25.28
N LEU A 209 -7.66 5.83 26.42
CA LEU A 209 -8.39 4.59 26.59
C LEU A 209 -9.44 4.73 27.69
N ASP A 210 -10.58 4.07 27.51
CA ASP A 210 -11.63 3.91 28.50
C ASP A 210 -11.84 2.43 28.83
N ARG A 211 -12.17 2.14 30.09
CA ARG A 211 -12.72 0.82 30.43
C ARG A 211 -14.07 0.62 29.78
N TYR A 212 -14.27 -0.59 29.29
CA TYR A 212 -15.52 -1.02 28.69
C TYR A 212 -15.99 -2.35 29.28
N GLN A 213 -17.26 -2.68 29.07
CA GLN A 213 -17.81 -3.98 29.44
C GLN A 213 -17.59 -5.00 28.31
N PRO A 214 -16.76 -6.04 28.48
CA PRO A 214 -16.55 -7.08 27.48
C PRO A 214 -17.82 -7.88 27.18
N ARG A 215 -17.94 -8.33 25.93
CA ARG A 215 -18.89 -9.35 25.49
C ARG A 215 -18.19 -10.69 25.38
N SER A 216 -18.96 -11.77 25.34
CA SER A 216 -18.42 -13.12 25.11
C SER A 216 -17.68 -13.28 23.78
N THR A 217 -17.93 -12.39 22.82
CA THR A 217 -17.27 -12.37 21.50
C THR A 217 -15.99 -11.53 21.46
N ASP A 218 -15.60 -10.88 22.58
CA ASP A 218 -14.41 -10.03 22.63
C ASP A 218 -13.23 -10.83 23.16
N LYS A 219 -12.13 -10.89 22.40
CA LYS A 219 -10.87 -11.53 22.81
C LYS A 219 -10.17 -10.62 23.83
N GLN A 220 -9.93 -11.14 25.03
CA GLN A 220 -9.29 -10.43 26.14
C GLN A 220 -7.91 -10.99 26.49
N PHE A 221 -7.29 -11.70 25.56
CA PHE A 221 -6.00 -12.31 25.76
C PHE A 221 -5.25 -12.46 24.44
N TYR A 222 -3.94 -12.59 24.53
CA TYR A 222 -3.12 -13.16 23.46
C TYR A 222 -2.81 -14.62 23.78
N SER A 223 -2.58 -15.43 22.76
CA SER A 223 -2.08 -16.79 22.93
C SER A 223 -0.94 -17.07 21.97
N TRP A 224 -0.06 -17.98 22.38
CA TRP A 224 1.04 -18.51 21.59
C TRP A 224 1.24 -19.99 21.95
N TYR A 225 2.02 -20.69 21.12
CA TYR A 225 2.31 -22.11 21.31
C TYR A 225 3.78 -22.30 21.61
N GLU A 226 4.08 -23.15 22.58
CA GLU A 226 5.42 -23.63 22.94
C GLU A 226 5.32 -25.14 23.11
N ASP A 227 6.08 -25.92 22.33
CA ASP A 227 6.02 -27.39 22.31
C ASP A 227 4.59 -27.97 22.24
N ASP A 228 3.77 -27.43 21.32
CA ASP A 228 2.34 -27.74 21.13
C ASP A 228 1.42 -27.42 22.34
N VAL A 229 1.93 -26.75 23.37
CA VAL A 229 1.15 -26.25 24.51
C VAL A 229 0.74 -24.80 24.26
N GLU A 230 -0.56 -24.51 24.38
CA GLU A 230 -1.06 -23.13 24.27
C GLU A 230 -0.87 -22.37 25.60
N HIS A 231 -0.20 -21.23 25.51
CA HIS A 231 -0.03 -20.26 26.59
C HIS A 231 -0.92 -19.04 26.38
N ILE A 232 -1.33 -18.39 27.47
CA ILE A 232 -2.29 -17.28 27.44
C ILE A 232 -1.74 -16.09 28.23
N TYR A 233 -1.74 -14.92 27.60
CA TYR A 233 -1.46 -13.63 28.24
C TYR A 233 -2.76 -12.83 28.37
N ASN A 234 -3.26 -12.67 29.59
CA ASN A 234 -4.52 -11.96 29.86
C ASN A 234 -4.35 -10.44 29.78
N THR A 235 -5.33 -9.75 29.21
CA THR A 235 -5.32 -8.29 29.05
C THR A 235 -6.58 -7.65 29.65
N PRO A 236 -6.49 -6.43 30.18
CA PRO A 236 -7.61 -5.73 30.75
C PRO A 236 -8.56 -5.18 29.67
N ALA A 237 -9.82 -5.01 30.06
CA ALA A 237 -10.88 -4.53 29.19
C ALA A 237 -10.82 -3.01 28.93
N TYR A 238 -9.88 -2.61 28.08
CA TYR A 238 -9.77 -1.24 27.58
C TYR A 238 -10.05 -1.15 26.09
N GLY A 239 -10.55 0.01 25.68
CA GLY A 239 -10.63 0.41 24.28
C GLY A 239 -10.43 1.91 24.12
N ILE A 240 -10.06 2.36 22.92
CA ILE A 240 -9.96 3.76 22.51
C ILE A 240 -11.20 4.55 22.91
N SER A 241 -11.00 5.64 23.63
CA SER A 241 -12.06 6.52 24.15
C SER A 241 -12.69 7.41 23.07
N ASN A 242 -11.87 7.92 22.15
CA ASN A 242 -12.30 8.84 21.11
C ASN A 242 -11.53 8.57 19.80
N SER A 243 -12.26 8.08 18.80
CA SER A 243 -11.68 7.73 17.50
C SER A 243 -11.14 8.92 16.72
N ASP A 244 -11.77 10.09 16.81
CA ASP A 244 -11.36 11.26 16.02
C ASP A 244 -10.05 11.83 16.58
N MET A 245 -9.91 11.84 17.90
CA MET A 245 -8.65 12.19 18.58
C MET A 245 -7.57 11.17 18.28
N SER A 246 -7.89 9.87 18.33
CA SER A 246 -6.93 8.81 17.98
C SER A 246 -6.52 8.86 16.52
N SER A 247 -7.45 9.09 15.59
CA SER A 247 -7.12 9.25 14.17
C SER A 247 -6.19 10.44 13.95
N SER A 248 -6.42 11.55 14.65
CA SER A 248 -5.55 12.73 14.58
C SER A 248 -4.15 12.43 15.14
N ALA A 249 -4.08 11.73 16.27
CA ALA A 249 -2.81 11.29 16.87
C ALA A 249 -2.04 10.32 15.97
N MET A 250 -2.74 9.41 15.29
CA MET A 250 -2.14 8.49 14.31
C MET A 250 -1.59 9.25 13.10
N GLU A 251 -2.35 10.19 12.53
CA GLU A 251 -1.87 11.00 11.40
C GLU A 251 -0.66 11.87 11.79
N GLU A 252 -0.67 12.45 12.98
CA GLU A 252 0.45 13.22 13.52
C GLU A 252 1.69 12.33 13.69
N PHE A 253 1.53 11.18 14.34
CA PHE A 253 2.61 10.21 14.54
C PHE A 253 3.20 9.75 13.20
N LEU A 254 2.36 9.39 12.23
CA LEU A 254 2.81 9.00 10.89
C LEU A 254 3.55 10.13 10.18
N GLY A 255 3.10 11.37 10.34
CA GLY A 255 3.75 12.55 9.77
C GLY A 255 5.14 12.81 10.37
N GLN A 256 5.28 12.67 11.69
CA GLN A 256 6.55 12.87 12.41
C GLN A 256 7.57 11.78 12.10
N ASN A 257 7.10 10.55 11.91
CA ASN A 257 7.94 9.35 11.79
C ASN A 257 8.15 8.87 10.36
N PHE A 258 7.60 9.60 9.37
CA PHE A 258 7.56 9.19 7.97
C PHE A 258 8.92 8.76 7.39
N ASP A 259 9.94 9.57 7.62
CA ASP A 259 11.27 9.39 7.03
C ASP A 259 12.05 8.25 7.73
N GLU A 260 11.88 8.09 9.04
CA GLU A 260 12.49 7.02 9.85
C GLU A 260 11.86 5.67 9.51
N TYR A 261 10.53 5.61 9.39
CA TYR A 261 9.79 4.43 8.94
C TYR A 261 10.34 3.85 7.65
N ILE A 262 10.49 4.70 6.63
CA ILE A 262 11.01 4.28 5.32
C ILE A 262 12.45 3.80 5.45
N SER A 263 13.27 4.46 6.28
CA SER A 263 14.69 4.13 6.39
C SER A 263 14.90 2.78 7.09
N GLU A 264 14.22 2.53 8.20
CA GLU A 264 14.36 1.28 8.96
C GLU A 264 13.81 0.07 8.21
N HIS A 265 12.61 0.19 7.62
CA HIS A 265 12.00 -0.92 6.88
C HIS A 265 12.76 -1.28 5.59
N LEU A 266 13.57 -0.35 5.05
CA LEU A 266 14.35 -0.58 3.84
C LEU A 266 15.82 -0.89 4.12
N ARG A 267 16.24 -1.00 5.39
CA ARG A 267 17.63 -1.27 5.78
C ARG A 267 18.19 -2.51 5.07
N ASN A 268 17.39 -3.56 5.01
CA ASN A 268 17.76 -4.85 4.42
C ASN A 268 17.19 -5.06 3.01
N ALA A 269 16.48 -4.08 2.44
CA ALA A 269 15.93 -4.19 1.09
C ALA A 269 17.05 -4.17 0.03
N SER A 270 16.79 -4.71 -1.16
CA SER A 270 17.72 -4.66 -2.29
C SER A 270 18.13 -3.22 -2.65
N GLU A 271 19.30 -3.09 -3.29
CA GLU A 271 19.80 -1.77 -3.73
C GLU A 271 18.82 -1.07 -4.69
N ILE A 272 18.12 -1.83 -5.52
CA ILE A 272 17.08 -1.30 -6.43
C ILE A 272 15.96 -0.63 -5.64
N THR A 273 15.44 -1.32 -4.62
CA THR A 273 14.37 -0.80 -3.77
C THR A 273 14.86 0.42 -2.98
N ARG A 274 16.02 0.32 -2.33
CA ARG A 274 16.60 1.44 -1.56
C ARG A 274 16.82 2.69 -2.41
N GLN A 275 17.42 2.56 -3.59
CA GLN A 275 17.63 3.71 -4.49
C GLN A 275 16.31 4.30 -4.99
N THR A 276 15.34 3.45 -5.33
CA THR A 276 14.04 3.91 -5.82
C THR A 276 13.27 4.67 -4.75
N PHE A 277 13.26 4.19 -3.50
CA PHE A 277 12.64 4.89 -2.38
C PHE A 277 13.40 6.17 -1.98
N LYS A 278 14.73 6.17 -2.06
CA LYS A 278 15.54 7.39 -1.87
C LYS A 278 15.13 8.48 -2.85
N ILE A 279 15.05 8.15 -4.14
CA ILE A 279 14.57 9.07 -5.18
C ILE A 279 13.11 9.45 -4.95
N ALA A 280 12.23 8.51 -4.59
CA ALA A 280 10.84 8.84 -4.31
C ALA A 280 10.69 9.86 -3.17
N ARG A 281 11.54 9.80 -2.13
CA ARG A 281 11.56 10.79 -1.05
C ARG A 281 12.00 12.17 -1.54
N GLU A 282 12.98 12.26 -2.44
CA GLU A 282 13.37 13.51 -3.10
C GLU A 282 12.19 14.12 -3.90
N TYR A 283 11.39 13.27 -4.53
CA TYR A 283 10.22 13.66 -5.34
C TYR A 283 8.89 13.59 -4.58
N LYS A 284 8.88 13.57 -3.24
CA LYS A 284 7.66 13.42 -2.42
C LYS A 284 6.63 14.55 -2.60
N THR A 285 7.07 15.70 -3.10
CA THR A 285 6.21 16.84 -3.43
C THR A 285 5.33 16.60 -4.66
N LEU A 286 5.70 15.62 -5.50
CA LEU A 286 4.85 15.16 -6.59
C LEU A 286 3.60 14.48 -5.99
N PRO A 287 2.37 14.90 -6.34
CA PRO A 287 1.21 14.51 -5.56
C PRO A 287 0.93 13.01 -5.55
N LEU A 288 1.23 12.25 -6.61
CA LEU A 288 1.02 10.80 -6.60
C LEU A 288 2.08 10.07 -5.77
N VAL A 289 3.35 10.51 -5.85
CA VAL A 289 4.47 9.89 -5.12
C VAL A 289 4.30 10.10 -3.62
N GLY A 290 4.01 11.33 -3.18
CA GLY A 290 3.78 11.63 -1.77
C GLY A 290 2.62 10.82 -1.18
N ARG A 291 1.55 10.62 -1.96
CA ARG A 291 0.41 9.78 -1.56
C ARG A 291 0.77 8.30 -1.50
N ALA A 292 1.49 7.78 -2.49
CA ALA A 292 1.93 6.40 -2.51
C ALA A 292 2.84 6.09 -1.31
N LEU A 293 3.77 6.99 -0.98
CA LEU A 293 4.59 6.87 0.23
C LEU A 293 3.74 6.96 1.51
N LYS A 294 2.76 7.88 1.61
CA LYS A 294 1.85 7.96 2.77
C LYS A 294 1.08 6.64 2.96
N LEU A 295 0.56 6.07 1.88
CA LEU A 295 -0.12 4.77 1.91
C LEU A 295 0.84 3.67 2.38
N TRP A 296 2.05 3.63 1.82
CA TRP A 296 3.07 2.63 2.14
C TRP A 296 3.45 2.67 3.64
N VAL A 297 3.74 3.85 4.18
CA VAL A 297 4.04 4.02 5.62
C VAL A 297 2.83 3.63 6.48
N GLY A 298 1.63 4.05 6.08
CA GLY A 298 0.41 3.68 6.80
C GLY A 298 0.09 2.17 6.77
N CYS A 299 0.55 1.42 5.77
CA CYS A 299 0.40 -0.04 5.76
C CYS A 299 1.33 -0.69 6.79
N ARG A 300 2.59 -0.25 6.87
CA ARG A 300 3.54 -0.74 7.89
C ARG A 300 3.06 -0.46 9.32
N PHE A 301 2.48 0.72 9.53
CA PHE A 301 1.89 1.13 10.80
C PHE A 301 0.86 0.16 11.40
N ILE A 302 0.17 -0.63 10.56
CA ILE A 302 -0.82 -1.62 11.01
C ILE A 302 -0.33 -3.07 10.85
N GLU A 303 0.89 -3.31 10.41
CA GLU A 303 1.45 -4.66 10.27
C GLU A 303 2.31 -5.04 11.48
N GLU A 304 2.79 -4.04 12.22
CA GLU A 304 3.70 -4.21 13.35
C GLU A 304 2.97 -4.18 14.69
N PRO A 305 3.33 -5.05 15.66
CA PRO A 305 2.67 -5.13 16.94
C PRO A 305 2.95 -3.90 17.82
N TRP A 306 1.91 -3.39 18.45
CA TRP A 306 2.02 -2.27 19.40
C TRP A 306 2.37 -2.71 20.81
N SER A 307 3.30 -1.99 21.43
CA SER A 307 3.67 -2.16 22.84
C SER A 307 3.42 -0.90 23.65
N ILE A 308 3.03 -1.07 24.90
CA ILE A 308 2.95 0.01 25.88
C ILE A 308 4.34 0.25 26.45
N VAL A 309 4.84 1.48 26.32
CA VAL A 309 6.20 1.88 26.73
C VAL A 309 6.22 3.01 27.76
N GLY A 310 5.06 3.60 28.06
CA GLY A 310 4.94 4.66 29.07
C GLY A 310 4.86 4.15 30.50
N VAL A 311 4.76 5.11 31.45
CA VAL A 311 4.60 4.83 32.89
C VAL A 311 3.29 4.08 33.19
N GLU A 312 2.24 4.39 32.45
CA GLU A 312 0.94 3.75 32.59
C GLU A 312 0.90 2.44 31.77
N THR A 313 0.73 1.31 32.47
CA THR A 313 0.77 -0.04 31.88
C THR A 313 -0.60 -0.74 31.86
N LEU A 314 -1.66 -0.05 32.28
CA LEU A 314 -3.01 -0.62 32.48
C LEU A 314 -3.05 -1.74 33.54
N GLY A 315 -2.07 -1.75 34.45
CA GLY A 315 -1.88 -2.82 35.43
C GLY A 315 -1.37 -4.14 34.83
N MET A 316 -0.84 -4.11 33.60
CA MET A 316 -0.17 -5.24 32.99
C MET A 316 1.33 -5.23 33.31
N ALA A 317 1.94 -6.41 33.25
CA ALA A 317 3.37 -6.63 33.38
C ALA A 317 3.83 -7.59 32.28
N ARG A 318 5.11 -7.52 31.91
CA ARG A 318 5.72 -8.44 30.95
C ARG A 318 5.51 -9.89 31.40
N ASP A 319 5.45 -10.80 30.43
CA ASP A 319 5.39 -12.22 30.74
C ASP A 319 6.72 -12.67 31.37
N GLU A 320 6.67 -13.58 32.35
CA GLU A 320 7.87 -14.07 33.01
C GLU A 320 8.55 -15.19 32.22
N ASN A 321 7.84 -15.85 31.30
CA ASN A 321 8.39 -16.91 30.45
C ASN A 321 9.33 -16.30 29.39
N PRO A 322 10.64 -16.64 29.38
CA PRO A 322 11.58 -16.17 28.36
C PRO A 322 11.19 -16.52 26.93
N ASN A 323 10.40 -17.59 26.74
CA ASN A 323 9.92 -18.03 25.42
C ASN A 323 8.61 -17.33 25.00
N SER A 324 8.06 -16.47 25.86
CA SER A 324 6.88 -15.67 25.51
C SER A 324 7.23 -14.56 24.51
N PRO A 325 6.40 -14.33 23.48
CA PRO A 325 6.50 -13.13 22.63
C PRO A 325 6.34 -11.81 23.39
N TYR A 326 5.93 -11.87 24.66
CA TYR A 326 5.67 -10.72 25.53
C TYR A 326 6.62 -10.68 26.75
N TYR A 327 7.75 -11.39 26.68
CA TYR A 327 8.78 -11.37 27.72
C TYR A 327 9.49 -10.01 27.83
N ASP A 328 9.76 -9.38 26.69
CA ASP A 328 10.50 -8.11 26.59
C ASP A 328 9.59 -6.87 26.53
N ARG A 329 8.27 -7.06 26.36
CA ARG A 329 7.32 -5.99 26.04
C ARG A 329 5.95 -6.20 26.69
N ILE A 330 5.23 -5.10 26.88
CA ILE A 330 3.83 -5.13 27.31
C ILE A 330 2.96 -4.90 26.08
N PRO A 331 2.16 -5.88 25.61
CA PRO A 331 1.32 -5.68 24.44
C PRO A 331 0.17 -4.71 24.75
N VAL A 332 -0.34 -4.01 23.73
CA VAL A 332 -1.63 -3.34 23.84
C VAL A 332 -2.76 -4.37 23.96
N PRO A 333 -3.89 -4.09 24.62
CA PRO A 333 -5.02 -5.04 24.64
C PRO A 333 -5.52 -5.36 23.21
N PRO A 334 -5.97 -6.60 22.90
CA PRO A 334 -6.36 -7.01 21.54
C PRO A 334 -7.46 -6.13 20.92
N ILE A 335 -8.35 -5.58 21.75
CA ILE A 335 -9.39 -4.64 21.29
C ILE A 335 -8.80 -3.30 20.87
N VAL A 336 -7.80 -2.81 21.60
CA VAL A 336 -7.06 -1.58 21.26
C VAL A 336 -6.27 -1.77 19.97
N ASP A 337 -5.63 -2.92 19.80
CA ASP A 337 -4.92 -3.28 18.57
C ASP A 337 -5.87 -3.27 17.36
N LEU A 338 -7.00 -3.97 17.47
CA LEU A 338 -8.04 -4.01 16.44
C LEU A 338 -8.61 -2.60 16.15
N GLN A 339 -8.76 -1.77 17.18
CA GLN A 339 -9.21 -0.38 17.03
C GLN A 339 -8.24 0.46 16.20
N ILE A 340 -6.95 0.35 16.51
CA ILE A 340 -5.88 1.05 15.79
C ILE A 340 -5.93 0.66 14.31
N ASP A 341 -5.99 -0.64 14.03
CA ASP A 341 -6.12 -1.17 12.67
C ASP A 341 -7.34 -0.60 11.94
N LEU A 342 -8.51 -0.66 12.57
CA LEU A 342 -9.75 -0.23 11.93
C LEU A 342 -9.79 1.28 11.66
N ILE A 343 -9.25 2.11 12.57
CA ILE A 343 -9.15 3.55 12.36
C ILE A 343 -8.18 3.83 11.20
N ALA A 344 -6.97 3.27 11.24
CA ALA A 344 -5.98 3.47 10.18
C ALA A 344 -6.51 3.00 8.81
N ILE A 345 -7.17 1.83 8.72
CA ILE A 345 -7.72 1.32 7.48
C ILE A 345 -8.82 2.24 6.92
N ASN A 346 -9.80 2.62 7.76
CA ASN A 346 -10.99 3.32 7.29
C ASN A 346 -10.77 4.83 7.10
N ASP A 347 -10.00 5.45 7.97
CA ASP A 347 -9.85 6.91 8.02
C ASP A 347 -8.60 7.38 7.26
N ILE A 348 -7.58 6.52 7.12
CA ILE A 348 -6.30 6.87 6.46
C ILE A 348 -6.12 6.11 5.15
N LEU A 349 -6.05 4.77 5.18
CA LEU A 349 -5.62 3.97 4.02
C LEU A 349 -6.66 3.94 2.89
N GLN A 350 -7.92 3.64 3.19
CA GLN A 350 -8.97 3.57 2.16
C GLN A 350 -9.19 4.91 1.44
N PRO A 351 -9.30 6.05 2.14
CA PRO A 351 -9.42 7.35 1.48
C PRO A 351 -8.19 7.65 0.62
N GLU A 352 -6.99 7.31 1.09
CA GLU A 352 -5.76 7.59 0.35
C GLU A 352 -5.62 6.73 -0.90
N MET A 353 -5.95 5.44 -0.81
CA MET A 353 -6.00 4.54 -1.96
C MET A 353 -6.98 5.03 -3.03
N LYS A 354 -8.18 5.49 -2.64
CA LYS A 354 -9.15 6.07 -3.58
C LYS A 354 -8.59 7.30 -4.30
N LYS A 355 -7.82 8.15 -3.62
CA LYS A 355 -7.17 9.33 -4.23
C LYS A 355 -6.08 8.89 -5.20
N ILE A 356 -5.20 7.96 -4.79
CA ILE A 356 -4.14 7.38 -5.61
C ILE A 356 -4.71 6.81 -6.91
N LEU A 357 -5.67 5.89 -6.85
CA LEU A 357 -6.22 5.24 -8.04
C LEU A 357 -6.91 6.21 -9.00
N ASN A 358 -7.61 7.22 -8.47
CA ASN A 358 -8.21 8.26 -9.30
C ASN A 358 -7.13 9.12 -10.00
N GLN A 359 -6.05 9.43 -9.30
CA GLN A 359 -4.95 10.21 -9.86
C GLN A 359 -4.16 9.40 -10.88
N VAL A 360 -3.82 8.13 -10.60
CA VAL A 360 -3.21 7.22 -11.57
C VAL A 360 -4.06 7.19 -12.84
N LYS A 361 -5.36 6.89 -12.72
CA LYS A 361 -6.27 6.87 -13.87
C LYS A 361 -6.21 8.16 -14.68
N LYS A 362 -6.30 9.32 -14.01
CA LYS A 362 -6.26 10.63 -14.67
C LYS A 362 -4.94 10.86 -15.42
N MET A 363 -3.82 10.46 -14.84
CA MET A 363 -2.49 10.61 -15.44
C MET A 363 -2.32 9.66 -16.63
N LEU A 364 -2.78 8.41 -16.51
CA LEU A 364 -2.79 7.43 -17.60
C LEU A 364 -3.66 7.86 -18.80
N GLU A 365 -4.80 8.50 -18.53
CA GLU A 365 -5.73 9.02 -19.55
C GLU A 365 -5.31 10.38 -20.14
N SER A 366 -4.23 10.98 -19.63
CA SER A 366 -3.76 12.28 -20.10
C SER A 366 -3.14 12.21 -21.49
N LYS A 367 -3.31 13.29 -22.28
CA LYS A 367 -2.73 13.40 -23.63
C LYS A 367 -1.19 13.46 -23.62
N HIS A 368 -0.60 13.87 -22.51
CA HIS A 368 0.85 14.02 -22.33
C HIS A 368 1.33 13.10 -21.20
N SER A 369 0.94 11.83 -21.24
CA SER A 369 1.25 10.86 -20.20
C SER A 369 2.75 10.67 -19.97
N TRP A 370 3.57 10.83 -21.01
CA TRP A 370 5.04 10.81 -20.92
C TRP A 370 5.62 11.90 -20.01
N ASN A 371 5.00 13.09 -19.95
CA ASN A 371 5.44 14.16 -19.04
C ASN A 371 5.32 13.75 -17.57
N ASN A 372 4.41 12.84 -17.27
CA ASN A 372 4.16 12.35 -15.92
C ASN A 372 4.80 10.97 -15.68
N TRP A 373 5.57 10.44 -16.64
CA TRP A 373 6.05 9.05 -16.61
C TRP A 373 6.84 8.76 -15.33
N PHE A 374 7.73 9.67 -14.93
CA PHE A 374 8.57 9.47 -13.75
C PHE A 374 7.75 9.37 -12.46
N GLU A 375 6.76 10.25 -12.30
CA GLU A 375 5.83 10.23 -11.17
C GLU A 375 5.00 8.94 -11.15
N ILE A 376 4.51 8.51 -12.33
CA ILE A 376 3.77 7.26 -12.50
C ILE A 376 4.66 6.07 -12.11
N TYR A 377 5.89 6.00 -12.61
CA TYR A 377 6.82 4.92 -12.35
C TYR A 377 7.13 4.77 -10.87
N LEU A 378 7.59 5.84 -10.21
CA LEU A 378 7.91 5.82 -8.78
C LEU A 378 6.72 5.36 -7.95
N SER A 379 5.54 5.89 -8.27
CA SER A 379 4.31 5.52 -7.56
C SER A 379 3.93 4.06 -7.79
N HIS A 380 4.04 3.53 -9.01
CA HIS A 380 3.78 2.11 -9.28
C HIS A 380 4.78 1.22 -8.54
N PHE A 381 6.07 1.60 -8.49
CA PHE A 381 7.08 0.87 -7.75
C PHE A 381 6.71 0.78 -6.26
N ILE A 382 6.38 1.90 -5.62
CA ILE A 382 5.98 1.93 -4.20
C ILE A 382 4.74 1.06 -3.95
N LEU A 383 3.71 1.18 -4.80
CA LEU A 383 2.46 0.42 -4.65
C LEU A 383 2.68 -1.09 -4.83
N LEU A 384 3.52 -1.50 -5.79
CA LEU A 384 3.85 -2.90 -6.01
C LEU A 384 4.76 -3.46 -4.90
N HIS A 385 5.69 -2.66 -4.40
CA HIS A 385 6.50 -3.03 -3.24
C HIS A 385 5.61 -3.21 -1.99
N ASN A 386 4.56 -2.40 -1.84
CA ASN A 386 3.58 -2.61 -0.78
C ASN A 386 2.90 -3.97 -0.89
N VAL A 387 2.59 -4.42 -2.11
CA VAL A 387 2.00 -5.74 -2.34
C VAL A 387 2.97 -6.85 -1.91
N GLU A 388 4.25 -6.77 -2.28
CA GLU A 388 5.28 -7.73 -1.85
C GLU A 388 5.29 -7.86 -0.32
N LEU A 389 5.34 -6.73 0.40
CA LEU A 389 5.36 -6.72 1.86
C LEU A 389 4.06 -7.22 2.49
N THR A 390 2.89 -6.88 1.94
CA THR A 390 1.61 -7.42 2.42
C THR A 390 1.51 -8.94 2.20
N MET A 391 2.07 -9.47 1.11
CA MET A 391 2.15 -10.93 0.89
C MET A 391 3.13 -11.60 1.87
N ALA A 392 4.27 -10.97 2.14
CA ALA A 392 5.23 -11.45 3.14
C ALA A 392 4.62 -11.49 4.55
N HIS A 393 3.88 -10.45 4.93
CA HIS A 393 3.15 -10.42 6.19
C HIS A 393 2.10 -11.53 6.28
N ASP A 394 1.33 -11.80 5.21
CA ASP A 394 0.36 -12.92 5.22
C ASP A 394 1.04 -14.28 5.39
N ALA A 395 2.16 -14.51 4.68
CA ALA A 395 2.95 -15.73 4.81
C ALA A 395 3.51 -15.91 6.24
N TRP A 396 3.99 -14.83 6.86
CA TRP A 396 4.39 -14.83 8.26
C TRP A 396 3.22 -15.16 9.19
N PHE A 397 2.05 -14.53 8.97
CA PHE A 397 0.86 -14.75 9.79
C PHE A 397 0.40 -16.22 9.75
N VAL A 398 0.43 -16.84 8.58
CA VAL A 398 0.13 -18.27 8.38
C VAL A 398 1.05 -19.14 9.24
N LYS A 399 2.36 -18.89 9.18
CA LYS A 399 3.35 -19.63 9.98
C LYS A 399 3.13 -19.44 11.47
N ARG A 400 2.97 -18.18 11.91
CA ARG A 400 2.78 -17.83 13.32
C ARG A 400 1.55 -18.49 13.94
N ASN A 401 0.46 -18.63 13.19
CA ASN A 401 -0.79 -19.21 13.68
C ASN A 401 -0.93 -20.71 13.34
N ASN A 402 0.16 -21.36 12.89
CA ASN A 402 0.19 -22.77 12.51
C ASN A 402 -0.96 -23.18 11.55
N LEU A 403 -1.26 -22.31 10.58
CA LEU A 403 -2.34 -22.56 9.63
C LEU A 403 -1.89 -23.57 8.58
N LYS A 404 -2.76 -24.54 8.27
CA LYS A 404 -2.50 -25.59 7.26
C LYS A 404 -2.71 -25.11 5.82
N THR A 405 -2.97 -23.82 5.62
CA THR A 405 -3.22 -23.19 4.32
C THR A 405 -2.05 -22.31 3.92
N LYS A 406 -1.82 -22.13 2.61
CA LYS A 406 -0.75 -21.23 2.12
C LYS A 406 -0.97 -19.76 2.50
N TYR A 407 -2.23 -19.34 2.57
CA TYR A 407 -2.62 -17.96 2.85
C TYR A 407 -3.65 -17.91 3.97
N SER A 408 -3.64 -16.83 4.76
CA SER A 408 -4.59 -16.64 5.86
C SER A 408 -5.99 -16.28 5.35
N ASN A 409 -6.04 -15.55 4.24
CA ASN A 409 -7.27 -15.17 3.54
C ASN A 409 -7.05 -15.23 2.02
N LYS A 410 -7.31 -16.41 1.43
CA LYS A 410 -7.14 -16.65 0.00
C LYS A 410 -7.87 -15.62 -0.87
N ASN A 411 -9.12 -15.27 -0.53
CA ASN A 411 -9.92 -14.33 -1.33
C ASN A 411 -9.30 -12.92 -1.35
N LEU A 412 -8.79 -12.45 -0.21
CA LEU A 412 -8.13 -11.16 -0.13
C LEU A 412 -6.80 -11.18 -0.88
N VAL A 413 -6.01 -12.24 -0.70
CA VAL A 413 -4.73 -12.43 -1.40
C VAL A 413 -4.94 -12.44 -2.91
N ASP A 414 -5.88 -13.24 -3.42
CA ASP A 414 -6.23 -13.29 -4.85
C ASP A 414 -6.65 -11.89 -5.36
N THR A 415 -7.40 -11.13 -4.56
CA THR A 415 -7.81 -9.75 -4.90
C THR A 415 -6.62 -8.79 -4.97
N ILE A 416 -5.69 -8.88 -4.01
CA ILE A 416 -4.47 -8.05 -3.96
C ILE A 416 -3.57 -8.35 -5.16
N MET A 417 -3.37 -9.63 -5.48
CA MET A 417 -2.56 -10.08 -6.61
C MET A 417 -3.17 -9.65 -7.96
N GLN A 418 -4.51 -9.70 -8.06
CA GLN A 418 -5.23 -9.16 -9.22
C GLN A 418 -5.08 -7.63 -9.31
N GLY A 419 -5.01 -6.94 -8.16
CA GLY A 419 -4.70 -5.52 -8.06
C GLY A 419 -3.31 -5.19 -8.61
N ALA A 420 -2.27 -5.89 -8.15
CA ALA A 420 -0.90 -5.76 -8.64
C ALA A 420 -0.81 -6.01 -10.16
N THR A 421 -1.46 -7.06 -10.64
CA THR A 421 -1.54 -7.39 -12.07
C THR A 421 -2.22 -6.25 -12.87
N THR A 422 -3.25 -5.62 -12.30
CA THR A 422 -3.93 -4.48 -12.92
C THR A 422 -3.01 -3.26 -13.04
N LEU A 423 -2.23 -2.95 -12.00
CA LEU A 423 -1.24 -1.88 -12.00
C LEU A 423 -0.15 -2.13 -13.05
N LEU A 424 0.44 -3.34 -13.08
CA LEU A 424 1.44 -3.72 -14.07
C LEU A 424 0.90 -3.65 -15.50
N THR A 425 -0.32 -4.15 -15.71
CA THR A 425 -0.95 -4.08 -17.04
C THR A 425 -1.17 -2.63 -17.46
N CYS A 426 -1.59 -1.75 -16.55
CA CYS A 426 -1.73 -0.32 -16.84
C CYS A 426 -0.38 0.27 -17.25
N PHE A 427 0.66 0.01 -16.47
CA PHE A 427 2.01 0.54 -16.71
C PHE A 427 2.57 0.10 -18.07
N HIS A 428 2.52 -1.20 -18.35
CA HIS A 428 3.08 -1.81 -19.56
C HIS A 428 2.26 -1.48 -20.80
N TYR A 429 0.95 -1.70 -20.78
CA TYR A 429 0.12 -1.64 -21.98
C TYR A 429 -0.38 -0.23 -22.32
N ALA A 430 -0.54 0.65 -21.32
CA ALA A 430 -0.96 2.03 -21.61
C ALA A 430 0.21 2.89 -22.10
N HIS A 431 1.43 2.64 -21.59
CA HIS A 431 2.58 3.55 -21.77
C HIS A 431 3.87 2.92 -22.27
N GLN A 432 3.95 1.59 -22.45
CA GLN A 432 5.24 0.92 -22.58
C GLN A 432 6.16 1.38 -21.44
N GLY A 433 5.65 1.35 -20.20
CA GLY A 433 6.27 2.02 -19.06
C GLY A 433 7.71 1.58 -18.79
N TYR A 434 8.09 0.38 -19.22
CA TYR A 434 9.46 -0.14 -19.15
C TYR A 434 10.46 0.58 -20.08
N THR A 435 9.99 1.28 -21.13
CA THR A 435 10.83 1.72 -22.25
C THR A 435 12.02 2.58 -21.83
N PRO A 436 11.91 3.50 -20.84
CA PRO A 436 13.08 4.25 -20.37
C PRO A 436 14.18 3.36 -19.80
N PHE A 437 13.90 2.15 -19.33
CA PHE A 437 14.95 1.23 -18.85
C PHE A 437 15.61 0.45 -19.99
N THR A 438 14.94 0.31 -21.14
CA THR A 438 15.44 -0.50 -22.26
C THR A 438 15.92 0.31 -23.46
N ASN A 439 15.53 1.58 -23.58
CA ASN A 439 15.91 2.47 -24.68
C ASN A 439 16.50 3.80 -24.16
N PRO A 440 17.82 3.87 -23.95
CA PRO A 440 18.49 5.07 -23.45
C PRO A 440 18.31 6.31 -24.34
N ARG A 441 18.09 6.13 -25.66
CA ARG A 441 17.89 7.25 -26.60
C ARG A 441 16.65 8.08 -26.31
N LEU A 442 15.72 7.58 -25.48
CA LEU A 442 14.58 8.37 -25.05
C LEU A 442 15.00 9.61 -24.26
N GLU A 443 16.13 9.58 -23.56
CA GLU A 443 16.67 10.73 -22.81
C GLU A 443 16.95 11.93 -23.71
N GLU A 444 17.26 11.72 -25.00
CA GLU A 444 17.50 12.79 -25.97
C GLU A 444 16.20 13.48 -26.41
N THR A 445 15.07 12.78 -26.30
CA THR A 445 13.76 13.24 -26.81
C THR A 445 12.80 13.67 -25.71
N GLN A 446 13.04 13.21 -24.48
CA GLN A 446 12.21 13.51 -23.32
C GLN A 446 12.88 14.59 -22.46
N SER A 447 12.09 15.53 -21.95
CA SER A 447 12.58 16.63 -21.12
C SER A 447 12.73 16.20 -19.65
N TRP A 448 13.56 15.19 -19.39
CA TRP A 448 13.89 14.75 -18.03
C TRP A 448 14.93 15.65 -17.38
N THR A 449 14.87 15.81 -16.06
CA THR A 449 15.92 16.53 -15.33
C THR A 449 17.20 15.71 -15.27
N THR A 450 18.36 16.35 -15.07
CA THR A 450 19.64 15.64 -14.87
C THR A 450 19.53 14.56 -13.80
N ARG A 451 18.88 14.88 -12.66
CA ARG A 451 18.66 13.93 -11.58
C ARG A 451 17.83 12.69 -11.99
N GLN A 452 16.85 12.87 -12.87
CA GLN A 452 16.05 11.75 -13.40
C GLN A 452 16.87 10.89 -14.36
N ALA A 453 17.65 11.51 -15.25
CA ALA A 453 18.52 10.80 -16.18
C ALA A 453 19.60 9.99 -15.44
N ASP A 454 20.24 10.58 -14.41
CA ASP A 454 21.23 9.90 -13.58
C ASP A 454 20.63 8.65 -12.92
N TYR A 455 19.45 8.79 -12.29
CA TYR A 455 18.75 7.65 -11.70
C TYR A 455 18.44 6.56 -12.73
N LEU A 456 17.98 6.92 -13.93
CA LEU A 456 17.72 5.93 -14.97
C LEU A 456 18.99 5.21 -15.41
N GLY A 457 20.10 5.94 -15.56
CA GLY A 457 21.42 5.37 -15.84
C GLY A 457 21.87 4.37 -14.78
N ASP A 458 21.76 4.75 -13.51
CA ASP A 458 22.11 3.89 -12.37
C ASP A 458 21.22 2.65 -12.29
N MET A 459 19.91 2.85 -12.42
CA MET A 459 18.93 1.77 -12.35
C MET A 459 19.10 0.74 -13.47
N ARG A 460 19.43 1.17 -14.70
CA ARG A 460 19.76 0.25 -15.80
C ARG A 460 20.97 -0.64 -15.48
N ARG A 461 21.99 -0.09 -14.81
CA ARG A 461 23.17 -0.88 -14.39
C ARG A 461 22.78 -1.91 -13.33
N LEU A 462 22.02 -1.50 -12.31
CA LEU A 462 21.55 -2.39 -11.25
C LEU A 462 20.66 -3.52 -11.79
N LEU A 463 19.71 -3.21 -12.67
CA LEU A 463 18.86 -4.22 -13.30
C LEU A 463 19.66 -5.26 -14.10
N GLY A 464 20.81 -4.87 -14.66
CA GLY A 464 21.73 -5.79 -15.34
C GLY A 464 22.42 -6.80 -14.41
N THR A 465 22.53 -6.52 -13.12
CA THR A 465 23.16 -7.42 -12.12
C THR A 465 22.16 -8.32 -11.41
N VAL A 466 20.86 -8.09 -11.60
CA VAL A 466 19.82 -8.92 -11.01
C VAL A 466 19.78 -10.26 -11.75
N HIS A 467 20.14 -11.33 -11.04
CA HIS A 467 20.14 -12.69 -11.56
C HIS A 467 19.32 -13.58 -10.63
N GLY A 468 18.49 -14.45 -11.19
CA GLY A 468 17.64 -15.38 -10.43
C GLY A 468 16.16 -15.26 -10.76
N ASP A 469 15.42 -16.31 -10.42
CA ASP A 469 13.99 -16.39 -10.65
C ASP A 469 13.22 -15.76 -9.47
N TYR A 470 13.13 -14.44 -9.46
CA TYR A 470 12.25 -13.69 -8.55
C TYR A 470 10.76 -13.90 -8.88
N THR A 471 10.39 -14.86 -9.74
CA THR A 471 9.03 -15.00 -10.26
C THR A 471 8.22 -16.14 -9.63
N GLN A 472 8.72 -16.79 -8.58
CA GLN A 472 8.04 -17.92 -7.96
C GLN A 472 7.20 -17.59 -6.73
N ASP A 473 7.61 -16.60 -5.93
CA ASP A 473 6.92 -16.25 -4.70
C ASP A 473 6.48 -14.77 -4.66
N PRO A 474 5.16 -14.49 -4.70
CA PRO A 474 4.61 -13.15 -4.57
C PRO A 474 5.01 -12.37 -3.30
N ALA A 475 5.50 -13.06 -2.26
CA ALA A 475 6.02 -12.47 -1.03
C ALA A 475 7.48 -12.04 -1.12
N ARG A 476 8.22 -12.48 -2.15
CA ARG A 476 9.64 -12.18 -2.30
C ARG A 476 9.85 -10.78 -2.87
N GLU A 477 10.87 -10.09 -2.36
CA GLU A 477 11.30 -8.80 -2.91
C GLU A 477 11.62 -8.92 -4.41
N LEU A 478 11.29 -7.88 -5.17
CA LEU A 478 11.45 -7.79 -6.62
C LEU A 478 10.52 -8.71 -7.42
N PHE A 479 9.65 -9.50 -6.79
CA PHE A 479 8.64 -10.26 -7.51
C PHE A 479 7.74 -9.35 -8.32
N TRP A 480 7.10 -8.35 -7.70
CA TRP A 480 6.16 -7.46 -8.38
C TRP A 480 6.86 -6.24 -8.95
N THR A 481 7.83 -5.67 -8.23
CA THR A 481 8.52 -4.44 -8.64
C THR A 481 9.48 -4.69 -9.81
N GLY A 482 10.20 -5.82 -9.84
CA GLY A 482 11.08 -6.18 -10.95
C GLY A 482 10.32 -6.44 -12.26
N GLN A 483 9.02 -6.72 -12.20
CA GLN A 483 8.17 -6.85 -13.38
C GLN A 483 7.94 -5.52 -14.10
N LEU A 484 8.12 -4.36 -13.45
CA LEU A 484 7.99 -3.04 -14.10
C LEU A 484 9.02 -2.84 -15.22
N HIS A 485 10.18 -3.49 -15.10
CA HIS A 485 11.30 -3.25 -16.00
C HIS A 485 11.37 -4.23 -17.18
N LYS A 486 10.44 -5.20 -17.26
CA LYS A 486 10.44 -6.25 -18.29
C LYS A 486 9.77 -5.78 -19.59
N PRO A 487 10.48 -5.76 -20.74
CA PRO A 487 9.89 -5.33 -22.02
C PRO A 487 8.88 -6.32 -22.59
N ASP A 488 9.04 -7.60 -22.29
CA ASP A 488 8.19 -8.71 -22.71
C ASP A 488 7.21 -9.14 -21.60
N TRP A 489 6.88 -8.21 -20.69
CA TRP A 489 6.04 -8.50 -19.54
C TRP A 489 4.69 -9.13 -19.94
N ARG A 490 4.34 -10.20 -19.22
CA ARG A 490 3.05 -10.88 -19.32
C ARG A 490 2.44 -11.00 -17.93
N PRO A 491 1.10 -10.89 -17.81
CA PRO A 491 0.42 -11.21 -16.57
C PRO A 491 0.85 -12.58 -16.07
N VAL A 492 1.38 -12.63 -14.84
CA VAL A 492 1.73 -13.90 -14.21
C VAL A 492 0.41 -14.58 -13.89
N VAL A 493 0.06 -15.62 -14.64
CA VAL A 493 -1.03 -16.52 -14.27
C VAL A 493 -0.48 -17.41 -13.18
N LEU A 494 -0.72 -17.02 -11.94
CA LEU A 494 -0.37 -17.85 -10.80
C LEU A 494 -1.37 -19.01 -10.81
N VAL A 495 -0.91 -20.14 -11.34
CA VAL A 495 -1.68 -21.39 -11.37
C VAL A 495 -1.87 -21.79 -9.90
N SER A 496 -3.14 -21.86 -9.51
CA SER A 496 -3.62 -22.13 -8.15
C SER A 496 -3.15 -23.45 -7.59
#